data_AF-A0A1F2RGY4-F1
#
_entry.id   AF-A0A1F2RGY4-F1
#
_cell.length_a   1.000
_cell.length_b   1.000
_cell.length_c   1.000
_cell.angle_alpha   90.00
_cell.angle_beta   90.00
_cell.angle_gamma   90.00
#
_symmetry.space_group_name_H-M   'P 1'
#
loop_
_entity.id
_entity.type
_entity.pdbx_description
1 polymer ?
#
loop_
_entity_poly.entity_id
_entity_poly.type
_entity_poly.pdbx_seq_one_letter_code
_entity_poly.pdbx_strand_id
1 'polypeptide(L)'
;MELTRILDNLKDADGNLANGRLVIECPNFIAADGAAVATSVIAIPITNGAVDFLLAPTAGSSPAVKYTVTYFLKNTAKYEETWTVPAIGPITIAQARGF
;
A
#
# COMPACT_ATOMS: atom_id res chain seq x y z
N MET A 1 15.68 8.75 3.37
CA MET A 1 14.44 8.00 3.09
C MET A 1 14.34 7.66 1.63
N GLU A 2 14.69 6.41 1.30
CA GLU A 2 14.32 5.80 0.04
C GLU A 2 12.88 5.27 0.16
N LEU A 3 12.08 5.45 -0.90
CA LEU A 3 10.69 5.01 -0.94
C LEU A 3 10.57 3.72 -1.75
N THR A 4 9.61 2.89 -1.37
CA THR A 4 9.31 1.64 -2.08
C THR A 4 8.19 1.85 -3.07
N ARG A 5 8.45 1.54 -4.34
CA ARG A 5 7.44 1.58 -5.41
C ARG A 5 6.54 0.36 -5.34
N ILE A 6 5.24 0.60 -5.21
CA ILE A 6 4.21 -0.42 -5.35
C ILE A 6 3.62 -0.30 -6.74
N LEU A 7 3.80 -1.34 -7.54
CA LEU A 7 3.34 -1.43 -8.92
C LEU A 7 2.60 -2.74 -9.10
N ASP A 8 1.31 -2.67 -9.45
CA ASP A 8 0.48 -3.87 -9.64
C ASP A 8 -0.62 -3.63 -10.68
N ASN A 9 -1.22 -4.73 -11.12
CA ASN A 9 -2.36 -4.78 -12.02
C ASN A 9 -3.46 -5.67 -11.44
N LEU A 10 -4.38 -5.04 -10.71
CA LEU A 10 -5.45 -5.70 -9.96
C LEU A 10 -6.59 -6.21 -10.86
N LYS A 11 -7.09 -7.38 -10.51
CA LYS A 11 -8.28 -7.98 -11.11
C LYS A 11 -9.35 -8.25 -10.07
N ASP A 12 -10.61 -8.25 -10.47
CA ASP A 12 -11.71 -8.77 -9.66
C ASP A 12 -11.81 -10.30 -9.76
N ALA A 13 -12.75 -10.89 -9.01
CA ALA A 13 -12.95 -12.34 -8.97
C ALA A 13 -13.40 -12.93 -10.33
N ASP A 14 -14.00 -12.10 -11.19
CA ASP A 14 -14.42 -12.48 -12.54
C ASP A 14 -13.26 -12.36 -13.56
N GLY A 15 -12.10 -11.88 -13.11
CA GLY A 15 -10.89 -11.70 -13.91
C GLY A 15 -10.82 -10.39 -14.69
N ASN A 16 -11.78 -9.48 -14.52
CA ASN A 16 -11.78 -8.16 -15.14
C ASN A 16 -10.84 -7.22 -14.39
N LEU A 17 -10.39 -6.15 -15.06
CA LEU A 17 -9.53 -5.15 -14.45
C LEU A 17 -10.30 -4.36 -13.39
N ALA A 18 -9.76 -4.35 -12.17
CA ALA A 18 -10.37 -3.67 -11.05
C ALA A 18 -10.39 -2.15 -11.28
N ASN A 19 -11.42 -1.47 -10.77
CA ASN A 19 -11.52 -0.01 -10.80
C ASN A 19 -12.03 0.48 -9.46
N GLY A 20 -11.56 1.63 -9.00
CA GLY A 20 -11.93 2.18 -7.70
C GLY A 20 -10.81 3.03 -7.09
N ARG A 21 -10.61 2.90 -5.78
CA ARG A 21 -9.48 3.52 -5.06
C ARG A 21 -9.03 2.71 -3.85
N LEU A 22 -7.79 2.92 -3.47
CA LEU A 22 -7.21 2.56 -2.19
C LEU A 22 -7.24 3.78 -1.27
N VAL A 23 -7.51 3.58 0.01
CA VAL A 23 -7.25 4.54 1.08
C VAL A 23 -6.24 3.87 2.01
N ILE A 24 -5.08 4.50 2.17
CA ILE A 24 -3.94 3.97 2.91
C ILE A 24 -3.72 4.84 4.12
N GLU A 25 -3.82 4.26 5.30
CA GLU A 25 -3.59 4.92 6.58
C GLU A 25 -2.26 4.45 7.17
N CYS A 26 -1.46 5.39 7.62
CA CYS A 26 -0.15 5.14 8.20
C CYS A 26 -0.02 5.81 9.57
N PRO A 27 0.32 5.07 10.64
CA PRO A 27 0.74 5.66 11.90
C PRO A 27 2.06 6.43 11.75
N ASN A 28 2.45 7.21 12.76
CA ASN A 28 3.82 7.75 12.78
C ASN A 28 4.83 6.64 13.14
N PHE A 29 6.05 6.75 12.62
CA PHE A 29 7.16 5.83 12.94
C PHE A 29 8.52 6.43 12.54
N ILE A 30 9.60 5.82 13.03
CA ILE A 30 10.96 6.04 12.53
C ILE A 30 11.32 4.88 11.59
N ALA A 31 11.63 5.17 10.33
CA ALA A 31 12.06 4.18 9.35
C ALA A 31 13.45 3.60 9.71
N ALA A 32 13.80 2.45 9.12
CA ALA A 32 15.07 1.78 9.42
C ALA A 32 16.31 2.64 9.10
N ASP A 33 16.20 3.61 8.20
CA ASP A 33 17.26 4.57 7.86
C ASP A 33 17.28 5.81 8.79
N GLY A 34 16.45 5.82 9.83
CA GLY A 34 16.35 6.90 10.82
C GLY A 34 15.41 8.04 10.43
N ALA A 35 14.78 8.01 9.26
CA ALA A 35 13.84 9.05 8.85
C ALA A 35 12.54 9.00 9.67
N ALA A 36 12.08 10.16 10.14
CA ALA A 36 10.78 10.28 10.79
C ALA A 36 9.66 10.36 9.75
N VAL A 37 8.64 9.51 9.90
CA VAL A 37 7.43 9.48 9.08
C VAL A 37 6.25 9.92 9.93
N ALA A 38 5.56 10.96 9.49
CA ALA A 38 4.37 11.47 10.15
C ALA A 38 3.13 10.62 9.82
N THR A 39 2.15 10.63 10.72
CA THR A 39 0.84 10.03 10.47
C THR A 39 0.22 10.62 9.20
N SER A 40 -0.29 9.76 8.32
CA SER A 40 -0.83 10.19 7.04
C SER A 40 -1.96 9.29 6.54
N VAL A 41 -2.82 9.86 5.69
CA VAL A 41 -3.86 9.15 4.95
C VAL A 41 -3.72 9.53 3.47
N ILE A 42 -3.60 8.53 2.60
CA ILE A 42 -3.34 8.71 1.17
C ILE A 42 -4.41 7.97 0.38
N ALA A 43 -5.01 8.63 -0.61
CA ALA A 43 -5.98 8.00 -1.53
C ALA A 43 -5.34 7.79 -2.91
N ILE A 44 -5.30 6.54 -3.37
CA ILE A 44 -4.71 6.16 -4.66
C ILE A 44 -5.80 5.62 -5.59
N PRO A 45 -5.99 6.15 -6.81
CA PRO A 45 -6.96 5.60 -7.75
C PRO A 45 -6.49 4.24 -8.28
N ILE A 46 -7.44 3.34 -8.51
CA ILE A 46 -7.24 2.10 -9.28
C ILE A 46 -7.94 2.34 -10.61
N THR A 47 -7.16 2.48 -11.69
CA THR A 47 -7.70 2.75 -13.03
C THR A 47 -7.29 1.63 -13.96
N ASN A 48 -8.27 0.91 -14.51
CA ASN A 48 -8.03 -0.22 -15.40
C ASN A 48 -7.04 -1.23 -14.79
N GLY A 49 -7.22 -1.56 -13.51
CA GLY A 49 -6.39 -2.47 -12.72
C GLY A 49 -5.09 -1.87 -12.22
N ALA A 50 -4.55 -0.84 -12.88
CA ALA A 50 -3.25 -0.29 -12.58
C ALA A 50 -3.22 0.50 -11.27
N VAL A 51 -2.17 0.25 -10.49
CA VAL A 51 -1.74 1.07 -9.36
C VAL A 51 -0.23 1.27 -9.44
N ASP A 52 0.22 2.50 -9.22
CA ASP A 52 1.64 2.86 -9.25
C ASP A 52 1.88 4.05 -8.32
N PHE A 53 2.50 3.79 -7.17
CA PHE A 53 2.76 4.80 -6.15
C PHE A 53 3.93 4.41 -5.25
N LEU A 54 4.33 5.32 -4.38
CA LEU A 54 5.46 5.18 -3.47
C LEU A 54 4.97 5.22 -2.02
N LEU A 55 5.53 4.35 -1.17
CA LEU A 55 5.33 4.37 0.28
C LEU A 55 6.66 4.32 1.02
N ALA A 56 6.69 4.87 2.23
CA ALA A 56 7.84 4.72 3.11
C ALA A 56 7.94 3.25 3.60
N PRO A 57 9.14 2.65 3.64
CA PRO A 57 9.31 1.30 4.17
C PRO A 57 8.94 1.21 5.65
N THR A 58 8.09 0.25 6.00
CA THR A 58 7.74 -0.06 7.41
C THR A 58 8.54 -1.24 7.96
N ALA A 59 9.20 -2.04 7.12
CA ALA A 59 10.09 -3.10 7.57
C ALA A 59 11.27 -2.51 8.35
N GLY A 60 11.49 -2.99 9.58
CA GLY A 60 12.53 -2.47 10.47
C GLY A 60 12.21 -1.12 11.11
N SER A 61 10.95 -0.65 11.02
CA SER A 61 10.51 0.59 11.69
C SER A 61 10.48 0.49 13.22
N SER A 62 10.58 1.64 13.87
CA SER A 62 10.40 1.81 15.32
C SER A 62 9.38 2.91 15.63
N PRO A 63 8.24 2.59 16.29
CA PRO A 63 7.76 1.24 16.59
C PRO A 63 7.50 0.44 15.30
N ALA A 64 7.40 -0.89 15.43
CA ALA A 64 7.02 -1.74 14.31
C ALA A 64 5.56 -1.43 13.91
N VAL A 65 5.37 -0.86 12.72
CA VAL A 65 4.04 -0.48 12.20
C VAL A 65 3.73 -1.17 10.87
N LYS A 66 2.44 -1.19 10.52
CA LYS A 66 1.93 -1.60 9.22
C LYS A 66 1.04 -0.50 8.66
N TYR A 67 0.89 -0.47 7.35
CA TYR A 67 -0.17 0.32 6.72
C TYR A 67 -1.50 -0.41 6.84
N THR A 68 -2.58 0.34 7.10
CA THR A 68 -3.95 -0.15 6.90
C THR A 68 -4.43 0.32 5.54
N VAL A 69 -4.90 -0.59 4.70
CA VAL A 69 -5.33 -0.29 3.34
C VAL A 69 -6.76 -0.71 3.13
N THR A 70 -7.64 0.27 2.94
CA THR A 70 -9.05 0.04 2.61
C THR A 70 -9.29 0.21 1.12
N TYR A 71 -9.86 -0.80 0.48
CA TYR A 71 -10.27 -0.78 -0.91
C TYR A 71 -11.71 -0.31 -1.02
N PHE A 72 -11.96 0.57 -1.98
CA PHE A 72 -13.30 0.99 -2.39
C PHE A 72 -13.42 0.76 -3.89
N LEU A 73 -14.00 -0.39 -4.26
CA LEU A 73 -14.13 -0.80 -5.65
C LEU A 73 -15.43 -0.30 -6.29
N LYS A 74 -15.42 -0.10 -7.60
CA LYS A 74 -16.55 0.41 -8.38
C LYS A 74 -17.77 -0.52 -8.34
N ASN A 75 -17.56 -1.82 -8.14
CA ASN A 75 -18.62 -2.81 -7.93
C ASN A 75 -19.20 -2.78 -6.50
N THR A 76 -18.99 -1.70 -5.75
CA THR A 76 -19.40 -1.49 -4.34
C THR A 76 -18.68 -2.34 -3.30
N ALA A 77 -17.79 -3.24 -3.72
CA ALA A 77 -16.99 -4.03 -2.78
C ALA A 77 -16.07 -3.13 -1.95
N LYS A 78 -16.04 -3.38 -0.65
CA LYS A 78 -15.15 -2.73 0.31
C LYS A 78 -14.51 -3.79 1.19
N TYR A 79 -13.20 -3.75 1.31
CA TYR A 79 -12.44 -4.62 2.20
C TYR A 79 -11.17 -3.93 2.68
N GLU A 80 -10.57 -4.47 3.73
CA GLU A 80 -9.39 -3.90 4.38
C GLU A 80 -8.28 -4.93 4.49
N GLU A 81 -7.04 -4.47 4.38
CA GLU A 81 -5.82 -5.26 4.51
C GLU A 81 -4.78 -4.50 5.33
N THR A 82 -3.80 -5.24 5.86
CA THR A 82 -2.60 -4.64 6.45
C THR A 82 -1.38 -4.99 5.61
N TRP A 83 -0.51 -4.02 5.34
CA TRP A 83 0.69 -4.23 4.55
C TRP A 83 1.97 -3.91 5.33
N THR A 84 3.00 -4.73 5.10
CA THR A 84 4.37 -4.43 5.47
C THR A 84 5.12 -4.03 4.21
N VAL A 85 5.76 -2.86 4.20
CA VAL A 85 6.51 -2.37 3.04
C VAL A 85 8.00 -2.53 3.31
N PRO A 86 8.73 -3.39 2.57
CA PRO A 86 10.17 -3.54 2.70
C PRO A 86 10.90 -2.39 2.00
N ALA A 87 12.16 -2.13 2.36
CA ALA A 87 13.02 -1.16 1.67
C ALA A 87 13.65 -1.75 0.40
N ILE A 88 12.86 -2.45 -0.41
CA ILE A 88 13.23 -2.99 -1.73
C ILE A 88 12.08 -2.74 -2.69
N GLY A 89 12.36 -2.53 -3.97
CA GLY A 89 11.30 -2.37 -4.96
C GLY A 89 11.78 -2.32 -6.41
N PRO A 90 10.84 -2.35 -7.37
CA PRO A 90 9.38 -2.33 -7.16
C PRO A 90 8.83 -3.65 -6.58
N ILE A 91 7.72 -3.56 -5.84
CA ILE A 91 6.96 -4.72 -5.34
C ILE A 91 5.49 -4.66 -5.78
N THR A 92 4.82 -5.81 -5.78
CA THR A 92 3.38 -5.93 -6.01
C THR A 92 2.59 -5.78 -4.70
N ILE A 93 1.28 -5.57 -4.79
CA ILE A 93 0.39 -5.60 -3.62
C ILE A 93 0.41 -6.99 -2.98
N ALA A 94 0.47 -8.05 -3.79
CA ALA A 94 0.57 -9.42 -3.27
C ALA A 94 1.80 -9.62 -2.39
N GLN A 95 2.95 -9.03 -2.77
CA GLN A 95 4.15 -9.05 -1.95
C GLN A 95 3.98 -8.24 -0.66
N ALA A 96 3.39 -7.04 -0.73
CA ALA A 96 3.15 -6.18 0.44
C ALA A 96 2.28 -6.85 1.53
N ARG A 97 1.35 -7.74 1.13
CA ARG A 97 0.53 -8.55 2.04
C ARG A 97 1.32 -9.68 2.74
N GLY A 98 2.34 -10.19 2.06
CA GLY A 98 3.06 -11.42 2.45
C GLY A 98 4.30 -11.19 3.32
N PHE A 99 4.72 -9.94 3.52
CA PHE A 99 5.82 -9.55 4.42
C PHE A 99 5.34 -9.39 5.87
#